data_AF-A0A089LQ82-F1
#
_entry.id   AF-A0A089LQ82-F1
#
_cell.length_a   1.000
_cell.length_b   1.000
_cell.length_c   1.000
_cell.angle_alpha   90.00
_cell.angle_beta   90.00
_cell.angle_gamma   90.00
#
_symmetry.space_group_name_H-M   'P 1'
#
loop_
_entity.id
_entity.type
_entity.pdbx_description
1 polymer ?
#
loop_
_entity_poly.entity_id
_entity_poly.type
_entity_poly.pdbx_seq_one_letter_code
_entity_poly.pdbx_strand_id
1 'polypeptide(L)'
;MNQTFKAAAVQAAAVYLDLDATIDKTCRLVDEAAANGAKVIASPNYMKIGYGFAKIIAPNGHVISNTLKHDEEGIVYADIDLKQIIPGKFLIDHAGHYSTPGFLSLNFDKSVHEPVRVIGKSKPSVIGYEAIQNS
;
A
#
# COMPACT_ATOMS: atom_id res chain seq x y z
N MET A 1 13.69 -15.26 20.76
CA MET A 1 13.44 -13.80 20.62
C MET A 1 11.94 -13.56 20.64
N ASN A 2 11.44 -12.66 21.49
CA ASN A 2 10.03 -12.29 21.47
C ASN A 2 9.83 -11.25 20.35
N GLN A 3 9.32 -11.68 19.20
CA GLN A 3 9.14 -10.79 18.03
C GLN A 3 7.72 -10.22 18.00
N THR A 4 7.34 -9.57 19.10
CA THR A 4 6.11 -8.80 19.19
C THR A 4 6.39 -7.35 18.84
N PHE A 5 5.54 -6.74 18.03
CA PHE A 5 5.60 -5.30 17.76
C PHE A 5 4.20 -4.70 17.67
N LYS A 6 4.08 -3.42 18.01
CA LYS A 6 2.82 -2.70 17.84
C LYS A 6 2.67 -2.22 16.39
N ALA A 7 1.51 -2.48 15.80
CA ALA A 7 1.11 -1.98 14.50
C ALA A 7 -0.04 -0.98 14.65
N ALA A 8 -0.12 -0.05 13.70
CA ALA A 8 -1.15 0.96 13.60
C ALA A 8 -1.84 0.90 12.24
N ALA A 9 -3.14 1.17 12.18
CA ALA A 9 -3.86 1.42 10.94
C ALA A 9 -4.69 2.70 11.06
N VAL A 10 -4.65 3.53 10.02
CA VAL A 10 -5.23 4.87 10.02
C VAL A 10 -6.60 4.86 9.34
N GLN A 11 -7.55 5.51 9.99
CA GLN A 11 -8.83 5.90 9.42
C GLN A 11 -8.94 7.42 9.46
N ALA A 12 -8.66 8.06 8.34
CA ALA A 12 -8.81 9.51 8.21
C ALA A 12 -9.20 9.85 6.78
N ALA A 13 -9.81 11.02 6.57
CA ALA A 13 -10.08 11.61 5.27
C ALA A 13 -9.00 12.65 4.90
N ALA A 14 -8.81 12.88 3.60
CA ALA A 14 -7.99 14.00 3.11
C ALA A 14 -8.60 15.34 3.53
N VAL A 15 -7.76 16.38 3.56
CA VAL A 15 -8.25 17.75 3.58
C VAL A 15 -8.76 18.08 2.18
N TYR A 16 -10.01 18.53 2.10
CA TYR A 16 -10.71 18.71 0.84
C TYR A 16 -10.01 19.72 -0.06
N LEU A 17 -9.59 19.27 -1.26
CA LEU A 17 -8.91 20.08 -2.27
C LEU A 17 -7.63 20.78 -1.80
N ASP A 18 -7.00 20.28 -0.73
CA ASP A 18 -5.77 20.84 -0.18
C ASP A 18 -4.72 19.74 0.01
N LEU A 19 -3.74 19.72 -0.90
CA LEU A 19 -2.67 18.73 -0.91
C LEU A 19 -1.72 18.94 0.27
N ASP A 20 -1.28 20.18 0.50
CA ASP A 20 -0.29 20.50 1.53
C ASP A 20 -0.87 20.21 2.92
N ALA A 21 -2.12 20.60 3.18
CA ALA A 21 -2.78 20.27 4.44
C ALA A 21 -3.02 18.76 4.60
N THR A 22 -3.21 18.01 3.51
CA THR A 22 -3.33 16.54 3.55
C THR A 22 -1.98 15.88 3.85
N ILE A 23 -0.89 16.39 3.29
CA ILE A 23 0.48 15.95 3.61
C ILE A 23 0.77 16.20 5.09
N ASP A 24 0.51 17.41 5.58
CA ASP A 24 0.74 17.77 6.98
C ASP A 24 -0.08 16.90 7.94
N LYS A 25 -1.36 16.64 7.61
CA LYS A 25 -2.20 15.72 8.39
C LYS A 25 -1.62 14.31 8.40
N THR A 26 -1.12 13.83 7.27
CA THR A 26 -0.51 12.51 7.15
C THR A 26 0.75 12.40 8.01
N CYS A 27 1.65 13.39 7.95
CA CYS A 27 2.84 13.45 8.80
C CYS A 27 2.47 13.42 10.29
N ARG A 28 1.47 14.22 10.71
CA ARG A 28 0.99 14.23 12.11
C ARG A 28 0.50 12.85 12.58
N LEU A 29 -0.25 12.13 11.74
CA LEU A 29 -0.74 10.79 12.07
C LEU A 29 0.39 9.76 12.18
N VAL A 30 1.43 9.90 11.34
CA VAL A 30 2.64 9.08 11.44
C VAL A 30 3.38 9.34 12.74
N ASP A 31 3.57 10.60 13.11
CA ASP A 31 4.21 11.00 14.36
C ASP A 31 3.41 10.52 15.58
N GLU A 32 2.08 10.64 15.55
CA GLU A 32 1.19 10.14 16.60
C GLU A 32 1.33 8.61 16.76
N ALA A 33 1.31 7.86 15.67
CA ALA A 33 1.47 6.40 15.72
C ALA A 33 2.85 6.01 16.28
N ALA A 34 3.90 6.71 15.85
CA ALA A 34 5.26 6.50 16.33
C ALA A 34 5.38 6.80 17.83
N ALA A 35 4.79 7.91 18.30
CA ALA A 35 4.74 8.27 19.72
C ALA A 35 3.99 7.23 20.56
N ASN A 36 2.98 6.57 19.99
CA ASN A 36 2.26 5.46 20.62
C ASN A 36 2.99 4.10 20.56
N GLY A 37 4.21 4.08 20.00
CA GLY A 37 5.10 2.92 19.93
C GLY A 37 4.85 2.00 18.74
N ALA A 38 4.07 2.42 17.75
CA ALA A 38 3.86 1.64 16.54
C ALA A 38 5.17 1.57 15.73
N LYS A 39 5.57 0.35 15.33
CA LYS A 39 6.72 0.15 14.43
C LYS A 39 6.34 0.15 12.96
N VAL A 40 5.05 -0.05 12.68
CA VAL A 40 4.47 -0.07 11.33
C VAL A 40 3.14 0.63 11.39
N ILE A 41 2.88 1.49 10.40
CA ILE A 41 1.61 2.18 10.20
C ILE A 41 1.10 1.88 8.80
N ALA A 42 -0.16 1.47 8.69
CA ALA A 42 -0.85 1.33 7.42
C ALA A 42 -1.79 2.53 7.23
N SER A 43 -1.58 3.27 6.15
CA SER A 43 -2.46 4.36 5.72
C SER A 43 -2.92 4.09 4.29
N PRO A 44 -4.19 4.34 3.95
CA PRO A 44 -4.62 4.28 2.55
C PRO A 44 -3.84 5.29 1.72
N ASN A 45 -3.31 4.84 0.56
CA ASN A 45 -2.53 5.68 -0.38
C ASN A 45 -3.32 6.86 -0.96
N TYR A 46 -4.64 6.85 -0.79
CA TYR A 46 -5.55 7.94 -1.16
C TYR A 46 -6.54 8.09 0.00
N MET A 47 -6.28 9.08 0.84
CA MET A 47 -7.15 9.46 1.94
C MET A 47 -8.47 9.98 1.33
N LYS A 48 -9.40 9.09 0.97
CA LYS A 48 -10.65 9.48 0.32
C LYS A 48 -11.49 10.31 1.29
N ILE A 49 -12.30 11.20 0.74
CA ILE A 49 -13.25 11.99 1.53
C ILE A 49 -14.34 11.04 2.05
N GLY A 50 -14.32 10.77 3.37
CA GLY A 50 -15.34 10.02 4.09
C GLY A 50 -15.14 8.50 4.20
N TYR A 51 -15.75 7.97 5.27
CA TYR A 51 -16.02 6.59 5.68
C TYR A 51 -14.93 5.51 5.56
N GLY A 52 -14.67 4.81 6.67
CA GLY A 52 -13.74 3.66 6.70
C GLY A 52 -14.11 2.61 7.75
N PHE A 53 -13.41 1.46 7.70
CA PHE A 53 -13.47 0.43 8.74
C PHE A 53 -12.06 -0.11 9.02
N ALA A 54 -11.12 0.78 9.35
CA ALA A 54 -9.74 0.37 9.62
C ALA A 54 -9.72 -0.62 10.79
N LYS A 55 -9.13 -1.80 10.54
CA LYS A 55 -9.02 -2.90 11.49
C LYS A 55 -7.74 -3.67 11.23
N ILE A 56 -7.19 -4.25 12.29
CA ILE A 56 -6.10 -5.22 12.20
C ILE A 56 -6.68 -6.59 12.54
N ILE A 57 -6.45 -7.56 11.65
CA ILE A 57 -7.01 -8.90 11.73
C ILE A 57 -5.86 -9.91 11.85
N ALA A 58 -5.94 -10.79 12.85
CA ALA A 58 -4.97 -11.86 13.05
C ALA A 58 -5.13 -12.97 11.98
N PRO A 59 -4.10 -13.82 11.77
CA PRO A 59 -4.15 -14.90 10.77
C PRO A 59 -5.29 -15.91 10.97
N ASN A 60 -5.87 -15.98 12.18
CA ASN A 60 -7.03 -16.82 12.49
C ASN A 60 -8.38 -16.14 12.20
N GLY A 61 -8.38 -14.92 11.64
CA GLY A 61 -9.60 -14.17 11.31
C GLY A 61 -10.13 -13.28 12.44
N HIS A 62 -9.56 -13.31 13.64
CA HIS A 62 -10.01 -12.44 14.74
C HIS A 62 -9.53 -11.00 14.55
N VAL A 63 -10.42 -10.04 14.81
CA VAL A 63 -10.05 -8.62 14.91
C VAL A 63 -9.29 -8.41 16.22
N ILE A 64 -8.05 -7.93 16.14
CA ILE A 64 -7.15 -7.74 17.30
C ILE A 64 -6.88 -6.27 17.62
N SER A 65 -7.37 -5.34 16.80
CA SER A 65 -7.33 -3.92 17.10
C SER A 65 -8.57 -3.44 17.84
N ASN A 66 -8.49 -2.24 18.42
CA ASN A 66 -9.69 -1.45 18.69
C ASN A 66 -10.48 -1.21 17.38
N THR A 67 -11.77 -0.90 17.52
CA THR A 67 -12.67 -0.59 16.41
C THR A 67 -13.10 0.86 16.51
N LEU A 68 -12.99 1.58 15.40
CA LEU A 68 -13.59 2.90 15.21
C LEU A 68 -14.94 2.76 14.53
N LYS A 69 -15.87 3.68 14.80
CA LYS A 69 -17.08 3.78 13.99
C LYS A 69 -16.73 4.24 12.58
N HIS A 70 -17.65 4.05 11.64
CA HIS A 70 -17.40 4.38 10.23
C HIS A 70 -17.16 5.86 9.95
N ASP A 71 -17.67 6.73 10.81
CA ASP A 71 -17.73 8.19 10.72
C ASP A 71 -16.71 8.86 11.64
N GLU A 72 -15.94 8.08 12.41
CA GLU A 72 -14.90 8.57 13.30
C GLU A 72 -13.54 8.52 12.62
N GLU A 73 -12.76 9.59 12.73
CA GLU A 73 -11.35 9.55 12.37
C GLU A 73 -10.51 9.09 13.56
N GLY A 74 -9.43 8.36 13.28
CA GLY A 74 -8.49 7.94 14.30
C GLY A 74 -7.52 6.87 13.83
N ILE A 75 -6.71 6.41 14.78
CA ILE A 75 -5.73 5.35 14.57
C ILE A 75 -6.15 4.15 15.42
N VAL A 76 -6.18 2.97 14.80
CA VAL A 76 -6.35 1.71 15.51
C VAL A 76 -5.00 1.05 15.73
N TYR A 77 -4.83 0.40 16.89
CA TYR A 77 -3.57 -0.21 17.30
C TYR A 77 -3.77 -1.68 17.66
N ALA A 78 -2.77 -2.50 17.41
CA ALA A 78 -2.72 -3.89 17.87
C ALA A 78 -1.27 -4.35 18.10
N ASP A 79 -1.08 -5.25 19.06
CA ASP A 79 0.19 -5.96 19.23
C ASP A 79 0.23 -7.21 18.34
N ILE A 80 1.25 -7.28 17.50
CA ILE A 80 1.44 -8.34 16.50
C ILE A 80 2.49 -9.31 16.99
N ASP A 81 2.11 -10.58 17.17
CA ASP A 81 3.05 -11.68 17.39
C ASP A 81 3.31 -12.44 16.08
N LEU A 82 4.51 -12.28 15.53
CA LEU A 82 4.94 -12.96 14.29
C LEU A 82 4.92 -14.49 14.41
N LYS A 83 4.99 -15.05 15.62
CA LYS A 83 4.91 -16.50 15.82
C LYS A 83 3.57 -17.09 15.39
N GLN A 84 2.50 -16.29 15.34
CA GLN A 84 1.18 -16.75 14.87
C GLN A 84 1.16 -17.13 13.39
N ILE A 85 2.16 -16.72 12.60
CA ILE A 85 2.30 -17.12 11.19
C ILE A 85 2.54 -18.63 11.08
N ILE A 86 3.32 -19.22 12.00
CA ILE A 86 3.70 -20.63 11.97
C ILE A 86 2.47 -21.55 12.04
N PRO A 87 1.61 -21.47 13.08
CA PRO A 87 0.41 -22.31 13.13
C PRO A 87 -0.60 -21.96 12.03
N GLY A 88 -0.69 -20.70 11.60
CA GLY A 88 -1.56 -20.30 10.48
C GLY A 88 -1.16 -20.98 9.17
N LYS A 89 0.15 -21.02 8.88
CA LYS A 89 0.70 -21.73 7.73
C LYS A 89 0.55 -23.24 7.86
N PHE A 90 0.69 -23.80 9.05
CA PHE A 90 0.44 -25.22 9.25
C PHE A 90 -1.02 -25.61 8.92
N LEU A 91 -1.97 -24.75 9.28
CA LEU A 91 -3.39 -24.97 8.99
C LEU A 91 -3.73 -24.77 7.51
N ILE A 92 -3.23 -23.69 6.89
CA ILE A 92 -3.56 -23.31 5.51
C ILE A 92 -2.30 -22.78 4.78
N ASP A 93 -1.58 -23.67 4.09
CA ASP A 93 -0.44 -23.28 3.24
C ASP A 93 -0.72 -23.40 1.75
N HIS A 94 -1.28 -22.32 1.17
CA HIS A 94 -1.61 -22.22 -0.26
C HIS A 94 -0.41 -22.37 -1.21
N ALA A 95 0.78 -21.96 -0.79
CA ALA A 95 1.98 -22.01 -1.63
C ALA A 95 2.78 -23.32 -1.44
N GLY A 96 2.55 -24.04 -0.35
CA GLY A 96 3.18 -25.32 -0.06
C GLY A 96 2.25 -26.48 -0.36
N HIS A 97 1.80 -27.18 0.68
CA HIS A 97 1.11 -28.46 0.52
C HIS A 97 -0.25 -28.38 -0.20
N TYR A 98 -0.93 -27.22 -0.20
CA TYR A 98 -2.16 -27.03 -0.98
C TYR A 98 -1.92 -26.63 -2.44
N SER A 99 -0.68 -26.30 -2.84
CA SER A 99 -0.38 -25.82 -4.20
C SER A 99 -0.61 -26.87 -5.30
N THR A 100 -0.76 -28.15 -4.91
CA THR A 100 -0.97 -29.30 -5.80
C THR A 100 -0.12 -29.23 -7.08
N PRO A 101 1.23 -29.21 -6.96
CA PRO A 101 2.11 -29.06 -8.12
C PRO A 101 1.84 -30.17 -9.15
N GLY A 102 1.53 -29.78 -10.39
CA GLY A 102 1.22 -30.71 -11.49
C GLY A 102 -0.16 -30.51 -12.12
N PHE A 103 -1.11 -29.86 -11.45
CA PHE A 103 -2.44 -29.56 -12.02
C PHE A 103 -2.58 -28.13 -12.52
N LEU A 104 -2.09 -27.16 -11.75
CA LEU A 104 -2.17 -25.74 -12.08
C LEU A 104 -0.80 -25.10 -11.87
N SER A 105 -0.35 -24.33 -12.87
CA SER A 105 0.82 -23.47 -12.75
C SER A 105 0.45 -22.04 -13.14
N LEU A 106 0.97 -21.06 -12.39
CA LEU A 106 0.83 -19.64 -12.69
C LEU A 106 2.21 -19.09 -13.06
N ASN A 107 2.36 -18.64 -14.30
CA ASN A 107 3.57 -17.97 -14.76
C ASN A 107 3.36 -16.45 -14.71
N PHE A 108 4.27 -15.73 -14.05
CA PHE A 108 4.24 -14.27 -13.96
C PHE A 108 5.44 -13.68 -14.68
N ASP A 109 5.21 -13.00 -15.80
CA ASP A 109 6.24 -12.27 -16.53
C ASP A 109 6.58 -10.96 -15.80
N LYS A 110 7.80 -10.86 -15.29
CA LYS A 110 8.33 -9.68 -14.60
C LYS A 110 9.05 -8.70 -15.53
N SER A 111 9.07 -8.98 -16.83
CA SER A 111 9.72 -8.12 -17.81
C SER A 111 9.06 -6.75 -17.86
N VAL A 112 9.85 -5.69 -17.99
CA VAL A 112 9.34 -4.35 -18.24
C VAL A 112 8.84 -4.28 -19.67
N HIS A 113 7.57 -3.92 -19.84
CA HIS A 113 6.97 -3.72 -21.16
C HIS A 113 6.78 -2.22 -21.38
N GLU A 114 7.73 -1.60 -22.09
CA GLU A 114 7.65 -0.19 -22.44
C GLU A 114 6.45 0.06 -23.38
N PRO A 115 5.56 1.03 -23.07
CA PRO A 115 4.43 1.36 -23.93
C PRO A 115 4.84 1.85 -25.32
N VAL A 116 6.03 2.46 -25.42
CA VAL A 116 6.61 2.94 -26.68
C VAL A 116 8.07 2.53 -26.74
N ARG A 117 8.41 1.68 -27.71
CA ARG A 117 9.80 1.39 -28.06
C ARG A 117 10.20 2.29 -29.22
N VAL A 118 11.13 3.20 -28.98
CA VAL A 118 11.68 4.03 -30.05
C VAL A 118 12.70 3.21 -30.82
N ILE A 119 12.39 2.87 -32.08
CA ILE A 119 13.28 2.12 -32.97
C ILE A 119 13.81 3.07 -34.05
N GLY A 120 15.13 3.09 -34.23
CA GLY A 120 15.83 3.92 -35.22
C GLY A 120 16.35 5.26 -34.67
N LYS A 121 17.14 5.98 -35.49
CA LYS A 121 17.56 7.36 -35.20
C LYS A 121 16.71 8.32 -36.01
N SER A 122 15.91 9.14 -35.34
CA SER A 122 15.32 10.33 -35.96
C SER A 122 16.43 11.37 -36.13
N LYS A 123 16.73 11.77 -37.38
CA LYS A 123 17.40 13.05 -37.59
C LYS A 123 16.38 14.12 -37.23
N PRO A 124 16.65 15.05 -36.29
CA PRO A 124 15.75 16.16 -36.07
C PRO A 124 15.67 16.99 -37.36
N SER A 125 14.59 16.84 -38.13
CA SER A 125 14.26 17.76 -39.21
C SER A 125 13.61 18.99 -38.58
N VAL A 126 14.41 19.75 -37.83
CA VAL A 126 14.01 21.10 -37.46
C VAL A 126 14.19 21.94 -38.71
N ILE A 127 13.10 22.13 -39.44
CA ILE A 127 13.04 23.14 -40.49
C ILE A 127 12.80 24.46 -39.76
N GLY A 128 13.81 25.33 -39.73
CA GLY A 128 13.66 26.67 -39.18
C GLY A 128 12.59 27.44 -39.98
N TYR A 129 11.85 28.33 -39.32
CA TYR A 129 10.79 29.14 -39.94
C TYR A 129 11.26 29.85 -41.22
N GLU A 130 12.52 30.27 -41.27
CA GLU A 130 13.12 30.96 -42.41
C GLU A 130 13.35 30.05 -43.64
N ALA A 131 13.53 28.74 -43.43
CA ALA A 131 13.66 27.77 -44.53
C ALA A 131 12.29 27.45 -45.17
N ILE A 132 11.19 27.63 -44.43
CA ILE A 132 9.81 27.49 -44.93
C ILE A 132 9.43 28.69 -45.81
N GLN A 133 9.95 29.89 -45.52
CA GLN A 133 9.62 31.10 -46.28
C GLN A 133 10.33 31.21 -47.63
N ASN A 134 11.40 30.45 -47.86
CA ASN A 134 12.21 30.48 -49.10
C ASN A 134 12.03 29.23 -49.98
N SER A 135 10.98 28.43 -49.75
CA SER A 135 10.62 27.26 -50.55
C SER A 135 9.49 27.56 -51.53
#